data_AF-A0AAU9P2B8-F1
#
_entry.id   AF-A0AAU9P2B8-F1
#
_cell.length_a   1.000
_cell.length_b   1.000
_cell.length_c   1.000
_cell.angle_alpha   90.00
_cell.angle_beta   90.00
_cell.angle_gamma   90.00
#
_symmetry.space_group_name_H-M   'P 1'
#
loop_
_entity.id
_entity.type
_entity.pdbx_description
1 polymer ?
#
loop_
_entity_poly.entity_id
_entity_poly.type
_entity_poly.pdbx_seq_one_letter_code
_entity_poly.pdbx_strand_id
1 'polypeptide(L)'
;MAGVRIPFTGTNLSRPFTSPTPSAYLRPTIISGVAQNLSYWDSIHSDIDSHLKKVIPIREPISVFEPMHHLTFAAPKTTASALCVAACELVGGNREDAIVAASAIHLMHAAIYTHDHLMLSNSLQSNPETEPKISHRFGPNVELLTGDGILPFGFELLAGSMDPAGDNSDDILKVITEITRAVGSQGMVAGQVSDVEFDQLSGQTRRCLHGCGAACGAILGGGSHDEIEKLRRYGSIAGKIQGLLSEMDRNEGSKMQIAEKWRDLALKELEYFDSKKIEQISTLVRV
;
A
#
# COMPACT_ATOMS: atom_id res chain seq x y z
N MET A 1 -11.28 -31.11 35.04
CA MET A 1 -10.08 -31.44 34.26
C MET A 1 -10.30 -32.76 33.54
N ALA A 2 -10.52 -32.70 32.23
CA ALA A 2 -10.52 -33.87 31.36
C ALA A 2 -9.89 -33.42 30.03
N GLY A 3 -8.61 -33.75 29.85
CA GLY A 3 -7.82 -33.38 28.68
C GLY A 3 -8.05 -34.36 27.55
N VAL A 4 -8.63 -33.88 26.45
CA VAL A 4 -8.69 -34.62 25.19
C VAL A 4 -7.32 -34.51 24.52
N ARG A 5 -6.57 -35.62 24.45
CA ARG A 5 -5.35 -35.73 23.66
C ARG A 5 -5.72 -36.02 22.21
N ILE A 6 -5.42 -35.10 21.30
CA ILE A 6 -5.51 -35.31 19.85
C ILE A 6 -4.15 -35.84 19.37
N PRO A 7 -4.08 -36.96 18.63
CA PRO A 7 -2.81 -37.47 18.11
C PRO A 7 -2.34 -36.63 16.91
N PHE A 8 -1.13 -36.06 17.01
CA PHE A 8 -0.42 -35.48 15.87
C PHE A 8 0.09 -36.62 14.98
N THR A 9 -0.53 -36.83 13.83
CA THR A 9 0.02 -37.64 12.74
C THR A 9 0.94 -36.77 11.89
N GLY A 10 2.22 -37.14 11.84
CA GLY A 10 3.25 -36.43 11.08
C GLY A 10 2.97 -36.48 9.57
N THR A 11 2.84 -35.32 8.94
CA THR A 11 2.82 -35.19 7.49
C THR A 11 4.25 -35.11 6.95
N ASN A 12 4.55 -36.06 6.08
CA ASN A 12 5.83 -36.36 5.47
C ASN A 12 6.30 -35.19 4.56
N LEU A 13 7.35 -34.47 4.94
CA LEU A 13 7.95 -33.32 4.22
C LEU A 13 8.86 -33.75 3.05
N SER A 14 8.44 -34.73 2.24
CA SER A 14 9.27 -35.27 1.16
C SER A 14 8.48 -35.48 -0.12
N ARG A 15 8.38 -34.46 -0.97
CA ARG A 15 8.12 -34.64 -2.41
C ARG A 15 9.10 -33.78 -3.23
N PRO A 16 9.67 -34.30 -4.35
CA PRO A 16 10.65 -33.56 -5.14
C PRO A 16 9.98 -32.49 -5.99
N PHE A 17 10.61 -31.32 -6.08
CA PHE A 17 10.24 -30.22 -6.96
C PHE A 17 10.58 -30.55 -8.43
N THR A 18 9.62 -30.40 -9.33
CA THR A 18 9.85 -30.30 -10.77
C THR A 18 9.82 -28.83 -11.18
N SER A 19 10.92 -28.31 -11.71
CA SER A 19 11.06 -26.93 -12.21
C SER A 19 10.24 -26.71 -13.49
N PRO A 20 9.42 -25.65 -13.60
CA PRO A 20 8.89 -25.23 -14.89
C PRO A 20 9.94 -24.42 -15.68
N THR A 21 9.94 -24.62 -16.99
CA THR A 21 10.75 -23.89 -17.98
C THR A 21 10.37 -22.41 -18.07
N PRO A 22 11.30 -21.49 -18.40
CA PRO A 22 11.00 -20.06 -18.48
C PRO A 22 10.12 -19.74 -19.70
N SER A 23 8.92 -19.24 -19.46
CA SER A 23 8.07 -18.63 -20.49
C SER A 23 8.58 -17.23 -20.84
N ALA A 24 8.54 -16.88 -22.12
CA ALA A 24 9.11 -15.66 -22.68
C ALA A 24 8.36 -14.40 -22.19
N TYR A 25 9.09 -13.47 -21.57
CA TYR A 25 8.59 -12.16 -21.18
C TYR A 25 8.28 -11.28 -22.41
N LEU A 26 7.00 -11.00 -22.65
CA LEU A 26 6.56 -9.92 -23.53
C LEU A 26 6.77 -8.58 -22.82
N ARG A 27 7.62 -7.72 -23.38
CA ARG A 27 7.84 -6.34 -22.92
C ARG A 27 6.61 -5.48 -23.24
N PRO A 28 6.12 -4.63 -22.31
CA PRO A 28 5.13 -3.62 -22.66
C PRO A 28 5.79 -2.49 -23.48
N THR A 29 5.14 -2.12 -24.58
CA THR A 29 5.46 -0.95 -25.40
C THR A 29 5.26 0.33 -24.60
N ILE A 30 6.34 1.11 -24.43
CA ILE A 30 6.32 2.41 -23.76
C ILE A 30 5.55 3.42 -24.62
N ILE A 31 4.45 3.96 -24.08
CA ILE A 31 3.77 5.13 -24.65
C ILE A 31 4.62 6.36 -24.30
N SER A 32 5.13 7.03 -25.35
CA SER A 32 5.96 8.22 -25.28
C SER A 32 5.16 9.43 -24.80
N GLY A 33 5.26 9.75 -23.50
CA GLY A 33 4.72 10.99 -22.93
C GLY A 33 5.00 11.29 -21.44
N VAL A 34 5.84 10.51 -20.74
CA VAL A 34 5.93 10.52 -19.26
C VAL A 34 7.34 10.82 -18.71
N ALA A 35 8.24 11.40 -19.52
CA ALA A 35 9.68 11.34 -19.23
C ALA A 35 10.23 12.26 -18.12
N GLN A 36 9.46 13.17 -17.51
CA GLN A 36 9.98 14.09 -16.47
C GLN A 36 9.49 13.84 -15.04
N ASN A 37 8.38 13.14 -14.82
CA ASN A 37 7.82 12.93 -13.47
C ASN A 37 8.25 11.62 -12.81
N LEU A 38 8.71 10.66 -13.60
CA LEU A 38 9.18 9.36 -13.09
C LEU A 38 10.34 9.55 -12.11
N SER A 39 11.27 10.49 -12.33
CA SER A 39 12.45 10.60 -11.46
C SER A 39 12.16 11.01 -10.01
N TYR A 40 11.12 11.83 -9.76
CA TYR A 40 10.77 12.26 -8.40
C TYR A 40 10.09 11.14 -7.60
N TRP A 41 9.03 10.56 -8.16
CA TRP A 41 8.32 9.45 -7.51
C TRP A 41 9.20 8.20 -7.40
N ASP A 42 10.02 7.91 -8.41
CA ASP A 42 10.98 6.80 -8.37
C ASP A 42 12.05 7.03 -7.30
N SER A 43 12.52 8.28 -7.13
CA SER A 43 13.45 8.62 -6.05
C SER A 43 12.83 8.36 -4.68
N ILE A 44 11.61 8.82 -4.43
CA ILE A 44 10.91 8.56 -3.16
C ILE A 44 10.73 7.05 -2.93
N HIS A 45 10.30 6.32 -3.96
CA HIS A 45 10.15 4.87 -3.86
C HIS A 45 11.49 4.15 -3.62
N SER A 46 12.59 4.65 -4.19
CA SER A 46 13.93 4.12 -3.94
C SER A 46 14.35 4.34 -2.48
N ASP A 47 14.02 5.49 -1.89
CA ASP A 47 14.31 5.81 -0.50
C ASP A 47 13.52 4.89 0.45
N ILE A 48 12.22 4.69 0.16
CA ILE A 48 11.35 3.76 0.91
C ILE A 48 11.85 2.31 0.78
N ASP A 49 12.17 1.84 -0.43
CA ASP A 49 12.71 0.50 -0.66
C ASP A 49 14.02 0.28 0.11
N SER A 50 14.88 1.30 0.14
CA SER A 50 16.16 1.25 0.85
C SER A 50 15.96 1.16 2.36
N HIS A 51 15.01 1.93 2.91
CA HIS A 51 14.63 1.84 4.31
C HIS A 51 14.05 0.45 4.65
N LEU A 52 13.09 -0.04 3.86
CA LEU A 52 12.48 -1.36 4.05
C LEU A 52 13.51 -2.50 4.00
N LYS A 53 14.46 -2.46 3.07
CA LYS A 53 15.53 -3.48 2.96
C LYS A 53 16.42 -3.51 4.20
N LYS A 54 16.63 -2.36 4.83
CA LYS A 54 17.41 -2.25 6.07
C LYS A 54 16.66 -2.83 7.27
N VAL A 55 15.36 -2.56 7.39
CA VAL A 55 14.55 -2.96 8.56
C VAL A 55 13.97 -4.37 8.46
N ILE A 56 13.92 -4.96 7.26
CA ILE A 56 13.46 -6.34 7.03
C ILE A 56 14.60 -7.19 6.43
N PRO A 57 15.70 -7.44 7.17
CA PRO A 57 16.73 -8.34 6.69
C PRO A 57 16.25 -9.79 6.72
N ILE A 58 16.71 -10.59 5.75
CA ILE A 58 16.55 -12.05 5.82
C ILE A 58 17.50 -12.56 6.91
N ARG A 59 16.93 -13.11 7.99
CA ARG A 59 17.66 -13.61 9.16
C ARG A 59 16.93 -14.78 9.82
N GLU A 60 17.56 -15.40 10.81
CA GLU A 60 16.91 -16.49 11.57
C GLU A 60 15.78 -15.99 12.49
N PRO A 61 14.68 -16.76 12.66
CA PRO A 61 14.36 -17.98 11.91
C PRO A 61 13.97 -17.69 10.45
N ILE A 62 14.63 -18.33 9.47
CA ILE A 62 14.41 -18.09 8.03
C ILE A 62 12.95 -18.27 7.64
N SER A 63 12.25 -19.24 8.26
CA SER A 63 10.83 -19.52 8.02
C SER A 63 9.88 -18.36 8.34
N VAL A 64 10.34 -17.32 9.05
CA VAL A 64 9.58 -16.11 9.38
C VAL A 64 10.05 -14.92 8.54
N PHE A 65 11.36 -14.66 8.52
CA PHE A 65 11.88 -13.45 7.89
C PHE A 65 12.01 -13.54 6.36
N GLU A 66 12.20 -14.73 5.78
CA GLU A 66 12.22 -14.87 4.32
C GLU A 66 10.84 -14.58 3.70
N PRO A 67 9.72 -15.14 4.18
CA PRO A 67 8.38 -14.77 3.69
C PRO A 67 8.08 -13.29 3.87
N MET A 68 8.39 -12.72 5.04
CA MET A 68 8.15 -11.31 5.33
C MET A 68 8.90 -10.40 4.36
N HIS A 69 10.18 -10.67 4.12
CA HIS A 69 10.96 -9.94 3.13
C HIS A 69 10.36 -10.08 1.74
N HIS A 70 10.13 -11.32 1.29
CA HIS A 70 9.67 -11.58 -0.07
C HIS A 70 8.31 -10.92 -0.35
N LEU A 71 7.31 -11.13 0.52
CA LEU A 71 5.96 -10.60 0.31
C LEU A 71 5.92 -9.07 0.37
N THR A 72 6.73 -8.45 1.22
CA THR A 72 6.86 -6.97 1.26
C THR A 72 7.30 -6.38 -0.09
N PHE A 73 8.26 -7.03 -0.76
CA PHE A 73 8.81 -6.54 -2.04
C PHE A 73 8.15 -7.13 -3.29
N ALA A 74 7.36 -8.20 -3.14
CA ALA A 74 6.53 -8.75 -4.20
C ALA A 74 5.24 -7.94 -4.41
N ALA A 75 4.74 -7.29 -3.36
CA ALA A 75 3.60 -6.38 -3.46
C ALA A 75 3.92 -5.20 -4.40
N PRO A 76 2.95 -4.75 -5.23
CA PRO A 76 3.14 -3.61 -6.10
C PRO A 76 3.42 -2.35 -5.27
N LYS A 77 4.20 -1.43 -5.84
CA LYS A 77 4.43 -0.13 -5.20
C LYS A 77 3.13 0.66 -5.16
N THR A 78 2.77 1.14 -3.97
CA THR A 78 1.61 2.01 -3.79
C THR A 78 2.03 3.48 -3.78
N THR A 79 1.39 4.30 -4.60
CA THR A 79 1.70 5.74 -4.60
C THR A 79 1.23 6.44 -3.33
N ALA A 80 0.40 5.81 -2.50
CA ALA A 80 0.03 6.32 -1.18
C ALA A 80 1.25 6.53 -0.27
N SER A 81 2.22 5.60 -0.31
CA SER A 81 3.46 5.71 0.45
C SER A 81 4.31 6.88 -0.04
N ALA A 82 4.43 7.04 -1.36
CA ALA A 82 5.19 8.15 -1.91
C ALA A 82 4.50 9.51 -1.67
N LEU A 83 3.16 9.52 -1.69
CA LEU A 83 2.36 10.70 -1.36
C LEU A 83 2.54 11.14 0.08
N CYS A 84 2.81 10.22 1.02
CA CYS A 84 3.19 10.58 2.40
C CYS A 84 4.45 11.44 2.44
N VAL A 85 5.49 11.04 1.71
CA VAL A 85 6.73 11.82 1.64
C VAL A 85 6.50 13.16 0.93
N ALA A 86 5.78 13.14 -0.20
CA ALA A 86 5.52 14.36 -0.97
C ALA A 86 4.66 15.38 -0.18
N ALA A 87 3.69 14.90 0.60
CA ALA A 87 2.86 15.75 1.45
C ALA A 87 3.68 16.39 2.60
N CYS A 88 4.59 15.63 3.22
CA CYS A 88 5.54 16.18 4.21
C CYS A 88 6.38 17.30 3.60
N GLU A 89 6.98 17.03 2.45
CA GLU A 89 7.76 18.00 1.72
C GLU A 89 6.96 19.24 1.30
N LEU A 90 5.67 19.09 0.97
CA LEU A 90 4.80 20.18 0.51
C LEU A 90 4.53 21.20 1.61
N VAL A 91 4.32 20.73 2.86
CA VAL A 91 4.07 21.60 4.02
C VAL A 91 5.35 22.13 4.67
N GLY A 92 6.52 21.80 4.11
CA GLY A 92 7.82 22.35 4.53
C GLY A 92 8.67 21.41 5.38
N GLY A 93 8.22 20.19 5.66
CA GLY A 93 8.99 19.16 6.36
C GLY A 93 10.11 18.54 5.53
N ASN A 94 10.98 17.78 6.19
CA ASN A 94 12.01 17.02 5.50
C ASN A 94 11.48 15.67 5.05
N ARG A 95 12.02 15.18 3.93
CA ARG A 95 11.68 13.87 3.38
C ARG A 95 11.89 12.77 4.40
N GLU A 96 13.02 12.83 5.10
CA GLU A 96 13.50 11.84 6.05
C GLU A 96 12.51 11.62 7.19
N ASP A 97 11.82 12.68 7.62
CA ASP A 97 10.83 12.66 8.70
C ASP A 97 9.62 11.78 8.36
N ALA A 98 9.33 11.59 7.05
CA ALA A 98 8.19 10.82 6.56
C ALA A 98 8.54 9.42 6.05
N ILE A 99 9.82 9.06 5.90
CA ILE A 99 10.23 7.76 5.30
C ILE A 99 9.73 6.58 6.12
N VAL A 100 9.78 6.67 7.45
CA VAL A 100 9.30 5.58 8.33
C VAL A 100 7.79 5.39 8.17
N ALA A 101 7.01 6.48 8.16
CA ALA A 101 5.57 6.41 7.95
C ALA A 101 5.20 5.93 6.55
N ALA A 102 5.90 6.38 5.51
CA ALA A 102 5.72 5.89 4.15
C ALA A 102 6.01 4.38 4.02
N SER A 103 7.04 3.90 4.73
CA SER A 103 7.37 2.48 4.82
C SER A 103 6.29 1.68 5.55
N ALA A 104 5.76 2.21 6.66
CA ALA A 104 4.64 1.59 7.37
C ALA A 104 3.40 1.49 6.48
N ILE A 105 3.06 2.55 5.73
CA ILE A 105 1.95 2.54 4.76
C ILE A 105 2.17 1.48 3.66
N HIS A 106 3.41 1.30 3.18
CA HIS A 106 3.72 0.26 2.20
C HIS A 106 3.54 -1.14 2.80
N LEU A 107 3.96 -1.34 4.04
CA LEU A 107 3.75 -2.60 4.75
C LEU A 107 2.26 -2.92 4.92
N MET A 108 1.43 -1.94 5.28
CA MET A 108 -0.03 -2.13 5.33
C MET A 108 -0.59 -2.54 3.97
N HIS A 109 -0.14 -1.88 2.91
CA HIS A 109 -0.51 -2.25 1.55
C HIS A 109 -0.09 -3.68 1.19
N ALA A 110 1.13 -4.07 1.53
CA ALA A 110 1.67 -5.40 1.23
C ALA A 110 0.95 -6.50 2.01
N ALA A 111 0.62 -6.28 3.28
CA ALA A 111 -0.16 -7.22 4.09
C ALA A 111 -1.54 -7.46 3.48
N ILE A 112 -2.23 -6.37 3.13
CA ILE A 112 -3.57 -6.41 2.55
C ILE A 112 -3.56 -7.03 1.16
N TYR A 113 -2.59 -6.64 0.31
CA TYR A 113 -2.39 -7.25 -1.00
C TYR A 113 -2.14 -8.75 -0.90
N THR A 114 -1.35 -9.19 0.09
CA THR A 114 -1.12 -10.62 0.33
C THR A 114 -2.43 -11.32 0.69
N HIS A 115 -3.22 -10.74 1.61
CA HIS A 115 -4.49 -11.31 2.06
C HIS A 115 -5.57 -11.35 0.97
N ASP A 116 -5.68 -10.32 0.13
CA ASP A 116 -6.63 -10.24 -0.98
C ASP A 116 -6.43 -11.35 -2.02
N HIS A 117 -5.20 -11.85 -2.13
CA HIS A 117 -4.83 -12.88 -3.09
C HIS A 117 -4.66 -14.26 -2.46
N LEU A 118 -4.99 -14.43 -1.17
CA LEU A 118 -4.95 -15.75 -0.54
C LEU A 118 -5.88 -16.73 -1.25
N MET A 119 -5.30 -17.86 -1.66
CA MET A 119 -6.04 -18.99 -2.18
C MET A 119 -6.77 -19.69 -1.03
N LEU A 120 -7.99 -19.22 -0.72
CA LEU A 120 -8.84 -19.86 0.27
C LEU A 120 -9.37 -21.20 -0.27
N SER A 121 -9.39 -22.24 0.56
CA SER A 121 -9.78 -23.61 0.15
C SER A 121 -11.18 -23.72 -0.48
N ASN A 122 -12.05 -22.72 -0.29
CA ASN A 122 -13.42 -22.70 -0.80
C ASN A 122 -13.58 -21.92 -2.12
N SER A 123 -12.57 -21.20 -2.62
CA SER A 123 -12.67 -20.50 -3.91
C SER A 123 -12.36 -21.38 -5.12
N LEU A 124 -11.88 -22.61 -4.88
CA LEU A 124 -11.41 -23.55 -5.91
C LEU A 124 -12.44 -24.65 -6.29
N GLN A 125 -13.74 -24.38 -6.21
CA GLN A 125 -14.75 -25.38 -6.62
C GLN A 125 -15.68 -25.00 -7.77
N SER A 126 -15.41 -23.92 -8.52
CA SER A 126 -16.32 -23.59 -9.63
C SER A 126 -15.74 -22.90 -10.86
N ASN A 127 -14.42 -22.74 -11.01
CA ASN A 127 -13.89 -22.50 -12.36
C ASN A 127 -12.40 -22.86 -12.53
N PRO A 128 -12.06 -23.88 -13.35
CA PRO A 128 -10.67 -24.19 -13.72
C PRO A 128 -9.99 -23.13 -14.62
N GLU A 129 -10.72 -22.10 -15.07
CA GLU A 129 -10.18 -21.00 -15.87
C GLU A 129 -9.61 -19.83 -15.06
N THR A 130 -9.82 -19.79 -13.74
CA THR A 130 -9.23 -18.76 -12.87
C THR A 130 -7.79 -19.13 -12.51
N GLU A 131 -6.86 -18.93 -13.45
CA GLU A 131 -5.43 -18.95 -13.11
C GLU A 131 -5.15 -17.93 -11.98
N PRO A 132 -4.24 -18.24 -11.04
CA PRO A 132 -3.75 -17.26 -10.08
C PRO A 132 -3.30 -16.00 -10.82
N LYS A 133 -3.91 -14.85 -10.52
CA LYS A 133 -3.47 -13.56 -11.09
C LYS A 133 -2.03 -13.20 -10.68
N ILE A 134 -1.46 -13.91 -9.69
CA ILE A 134 -0.13 -13.68 -9.12
C ILE A 134 0.57 -15.02 -8.86
N SER A 135 1.91 -15.02 -8.95
CA SER A 135 2.72 -16.16 -8.54
C SER A 135 2.79 -16.26 -7.01
N HIS A 136 2.34 -17.39 -6.45
CA HIS A 136 2.45 -17.70 -5.02
C HIS A 136 3.73 -18.49 -4.75
N ARG A 137 4.66 -17.89 -4.01
CA ARG A 137 5.92 -18.56 -3.61
C ARG A 137 5.74 -19.42 -2.36
N PHE A 138 4.81 -19.06 -1.47
CA PHE A 138 4.61 -19.74 -0.19
C PHE A 138 3.21 -20.35 -0.12
N GLY A 139 3.02 -21.31 0.79
CA GLY A 139 1.70 -21.89 1.03
C GLY A 139 0.76 -20.87 1.69
N PRO A 140 -0.57 -21.02 1.53
CA PRO A 140 -1.57 -20.04 1.99
C PRO A 140 -1.48 -19.78 3.50
N ASN A 141 -1.12 -20.78 4.31
CA ASN A 141 -0.93 -20.59 5.76
C ASN A 141 0.26 -19.66 6.08
N VAL A 142 1.34 -19.75 5.30
CA VAL A 142 2.52 -18.91 5.48
C VAL A 142 2.19 -17.48 5.01
N GLU A 143 1.53 -17.32 3.86
CA GLU A 143 1.14 -16.01 3.34
C GLU A 143 0.16 -15.29 4.29
N LEU A 144 -0.82 -16.02 4.85
CA LEU A 144 -1.76 -15.49 5.85
C LEU A 144 -1.03 -14.96 7.09
N LEU A 145 -0.24 -15.84 7.74
CA LEU A 145 0.50 -15.50 8.96
C LEU A 145 1.55 -14.42 8.73
N THR A 146 2.14 -14.37 7.53
CA THR A 146 3.11 -13.34 7.19
C THR A 146 2.42 -11.99 7.05
N GLY A 147 1.25 -11.91 6.40
CA GLY A 147 0.46 -10.69 6.38
C GLY A 147 0.08 -10.21 7.79
N ASP A 148 -0.30 -11.14 8.67
CA ASP A 148 -0.59 -10.86 10.09
C ASP A 148 0.64 -10.34 10.86
N GLY A 149 1.85 -10.67 10.42
CA GLY A 149 3.11 -10.17 10.99
C GLY A 149 3.58 -8.84 10.39
N ILE A 150 3.34 -8.61 9.09
CA ILE A 150 3.71 -7.37 8.39
C ILE A 150 2.94 -6.17 8.97
N LEU A 151 1.64 -6.33 9.23
CA LEU A 151 0.78 -5.26 9.74
C LEU A 151 1.26 -4.68 11.09
N PRO A 152 1.46 -5.47 12.17
CA PRO A 152 2.00 -4.96 13.43
C PRO A 152 3.42 -4.43 13.30
N PHE A 153 4.24 -4.98 12.41
CA PHE A 153 5.60 -4.49 12.18
C PHE A 153 5.64 -3.05 11.67
N GLY A 154 4.67 -2.63 10.83
CA GLY A 154 4.56 -1.23 10.42
C GLY A 154 4.34 -0.29 11.61
N PHE A 155 3.55 -0.70 12.62
CA PHE A 155 3.37 0.07 13.85
C PHE A 155 4.59 0.05 14.77
N GLU A 156 5.33 -1.06 14.81
CA GLU A 156 6.61 -1.15 15.50
C GLU A 156 7.61 -0.12 14.94
N LEU A 157 7.71 0.01 13.62
CA LEU A 157 8.57 1.01 12.98
C LEU A 157 8.18 2.44 13.37
N LEU A 158 6.90 2.76 13.36
CA LEU A 158 6.40 4.08 13.76
C LEU A 158 6.73 4.38 15.22
N ALA A 159 6.42 3.46 16.12
CA ALA A 159 6.73 3.62 17.55
C ALA A 159 8.25 3.75 17.79
N GLY A 160 9.06 3.00 17.04
CA GLY A 160 10.53 3.07 17.09
C GLY A 160 11.13 4.34 16.51
N SER A 161 10.37 5.14 15.75
CA SER A 161 10.81 6.45 15.22
C SER A 161 10.54 7.64 16.13
N MET A 162 9.99 7.41 17.32
CA MET A 162 9.85 8.46 18.33
C MET A 162 11.24 8.94 18.78
N ASP A 163 11.43 10.26 18.81
CA ASP A 163 12.66 10.87 19.33
C ASP A 163 12.79 10.54 20.83
N PRO A 164 13.98 10.14 21.32
CA PRO A 164 14.25 10.02 22.75
C PRO A 164 13.86 11.25 23.59
N ALA A 165 13.89 12.47 23.03
CA ALA A 165 13.46 13.69 23.69
C ALA A 165 11.93 13.83 23.78
N GLY A 166 11.19 13.08 22.96
CA GLY A 166 9.73 13.07 22.91
C GLY A 166 9.10 14.11 21.99
N ASP A 167 9.90 14.94 21.31
CA ASP A 167 9.44 16.11 20.54
C ASP A 167 8.44 15.78 19.43
N ASN A 168 8.50 14.57 18.84
CA ASN A 168 7.60 14.12 17.79
C ASN A 168 6.53 13.11 18.26
N SER A 169 6.43 12.82 19.56
CA SER A 169 5.59 11.73 20.08
C SER A 169 4.10 11.91 19.75
N ASP A 170 3.60 13.15 19.87
CA ASP A 170 2.21 13.49 19.54
C ASP A 170 1.92 13.29 18.04
N ASP A 171 2.86 13.62 17.17
CA ASP A 171 2.69 13.49 15.73
C ASP A 171 2.74 12.02 15.29
N ILE A 172 3.65 11.22 15.86
CA ILE A 172 3.67 9.77 15.65
C ILE A 172 2.36 9.13 16.14
N LEU A 173 1.81 9.56 17.28
CA LEU A 173 0.52 9.05 17.77
C LEU A 173 -0.63 9.40 16.83
N LYS A 174 -0.66 10.63 16.28
CA LYS A 174 -1.64 11.02 15.25
C LYS A 174 -1.48 10.17 13.99
N VAL A 175 -0.26 9.92 13.52
CA VAL A 175 0.03 9.06 12.35
C VAL A 175 -0.44 7.62 12.58
N ILE A 176 -0.15 7.03 13.74
CA ILE A 176 -0.65 5.70 14.10
C ILE A 176 -2.20 5.70 14.09
N THR A 177 -2.82 6.76 14.61
CA THR A 177 -4.28 6.91 14.61
C THR A 177 -4.85 7.01 13.19
N GLU A 178 -4.22 7.76 12.29
CA GLU A 178 -4.64 7.85 10.88
C GLU A 178 -4.52 6.49 10.19
N ILE A 179 -3.39 5.80 10.36
CA ILE A 179 -3.15 4.50 9.72
C ILE A 179 -4.13 3.45 10.24
N THR A 180 -4.31 3.33 11.56
CA THR A 180 -5.26 2.38 12.15
C THR A 180 -6.70 2.62 11.70
N ARG A 181 -7.12 3.88 11.54
CA ARG A 181 -8.44 4.22 10.95
C ARG A 181 -8.53 3.80 9.48
N ALA A 182 -7.48 4.07 8.71
CA ALA A 182 -7.44 3.77 7.29
C ALA A 182 -7.46 2.27 7.00
N VAL A 183 -6.71 1.45 7.77
CA VAL A 183 -6.69 -0.01 7.59
C VAL A 183 -7.84 -0.72 8.29
N GLY A 184 -8.43 -0.09 9.31
CA GLY A 184 -9.46 -0.69 10.15
C GLY A 184 -10.87 -0.73 9.53
N SER A 185 -11.85 -0.97 10.40
CA SER A 185 -13.26 -1.22 10.03
C SER A 185 -13.96 -0.06 9.32
N GLN A 186 -13.45 1.17 9.44
CA GLN A 186 -14.04 2.36 8.80
C GLN A 186 -13.37 2.71 7.46
N GLY A 187 -12.28 2.02 7.12
CA GLY A 187 -11.47 2.30 5.93
C GLY A 187 -11.43 1.12 4.98
N MET A 188 -10.26 0.47 4.90
CA MET A 188 -9.96 -0.59 3.93
C MET A 188 -10.82 -1.83 4.13
N VAL A 189 -11.05 -2.28 5.37
CA VAL A 189 -11.91 -3.45 5.63
C VAL A 189 -13.33 -3.22 5.13
N ALA A 190 -13.90 -2.03 5.35
CA ALA A 190 -15.22 -1.69 4.81
C ALA A 190 -15.24 -1.66 3.28
N GLY A 191 -14.16 -1.16 2.67
CA GLY A 191 -13.96 -1.21 1.23
C GLY A 191 -13.98 -2.65 0.71
N GLN A 192 -13.14 -3.52 1.27
CA GLN A 192 -13.03 -4.93 0.85
C GLN A 192 -14.35 -5.70 1.03
N VAL A 193 -15.06 -5.51 2.15
CA VAL A 193 -16.37 -6.15 2.36
C VAL A 193 -17.36 -5.69 1.30
N SER A 194 -17.39 -4.39 0.98
CA SER A 194 -18.23 -3.86 -0.09
C SER A 194 -17.81 -4.44 -1.45
N ASP A 195 -16.51 -4.59 -1.71
CA ASP A 195 -16.01 -5.10 -2.98
C ASP A 195 -16.44 -6.56 -3.21
N VAL A 196 -16.44 -7.38 -2.16
CA VAL A 196 -16.95 -8.77 -2.18
C VAL A 196 -18.47 -8.81 -2.35
N GLU A 197 -19.21 -7.94 -1.66
CA GLU A 197 -20.68 -7.93 -1.71
C GLU A 197 -21.25 -7.42 -3.04
N PHE A 198 -20.56 -6.47 -3.68
CA PHE A 198 -21.07 -5.77 -4.87
C PHE A 198 -20.31 -6.09 -6.16
N ASP A 199 -19.31 -6.98 -6.13
CA ASP A 199 -18.43 -7.33 -7.27
C ASP A 199 -17.86 -6.08 -7.96
N GLN A 200 -17.49 -5.09 -7.15
CA GLN A 200 -16.95 -3.81 -7.58
C GLN A 200 -15.71 -3.55 -6.76
N LEU A 201 -14.52 -3.47 -7.37
CA LEU A 201 -13.37 -2.87 -6.70
C LEU A 201 -13.69 -1.37 -6.52
N SER A 202 -14.22 -0.99 -5.37
CA SER A 202 -14.84 0.33 -5.16
C SER A 202 -13.84 1.50 -5.16
N GLY A 203 -12.55 1.23 -5.40
CA GLY A 203 -11.45 2.15 -5.18
C GLY A 203 -11.37 2.65 -3.72
N GLN A 204 -12.21 2.14 -2.81
CA GLN A 204 -12.34 2.62 -1.44
C GLN A 204 -11.10 2.28 -0.63
N THR A 205 -10.54 1.09 -0.83
CA THR A 205 -9.26 0.66 -0.24
C THR A 205 -8.13 1.62 -0.63
N ARG A 206 -7.99 1.95 -1.93
CA ARG A 206 -6.99 2.91 -2.42
C ARG A 206 -7.27 4.31 -1.91
N ARG A 207 -8.53 4.78 -1.93
CA ARG A 207 -8.95 6.07 -1.38
C ARG A 207 -8.50 6.25 0.06
N CYS A 208 -8.82 5.29 0.93
CA CYS A 208 -8.49 5.36 2.36
C CYS A 208 -6.97 5.43 2.57
N LEU A 209 -6.21 4.59 1.87
CA LEU A 209 -4.76 4.55 2.02
C LEU A 209 -4.08 5.84 1.51
N HIS A 210 -4.51 6.40 0.37
CA HIS A 210 -3.93 7.64 -0.15
C HIS A 210 -4.32 8.85 0.69
N GLY A 211 -5.56 8.93 1.18
CA GLY A 211 -5.97 9.96 2.13
C GLY A 211 -5.14 9.91 3.42
N CYS A 212 -4.94 8.70 3.95
CA CYS A 212 -4.07 8.45 5.09
C CYS A 212 -2.63 8.90 4.84
N GLY A 213 -2.03 8.48 3.72
CA GLY A 213 -0.66 8.83 3.39
C GLY A 213 -0.46 10.34 3.31
N ALA A 214 -1.33 11.04 2.60
CA ALA A 214 -1.28 12.50 2.50
C ALA A 214 -1.42 13.19 3.87
N ALA A 215 -2.35 12.73 4.72
CA ALA A 215 -2.53 13.25 6.07
C ALA A 215 -1.31 13.01 6.96
N CYS A 216 -0.75 11.78 6.93
CA CYS A 216 0.44 11.42 7.72
C CYS A 216 1.64 12.27 7.33
N GLY A 217 1.85 12.47 6.03
CA GLY A 217 2.88 13.35 5.52
C GLY A 217 2.73 14.78 6.03
N ALA A 218 1.52 15.35 5.89
CA ALA A 218 1.24 16.70 6.36
C ALA A 218 1.45 16.86 7.88
N ILE A 219 1.07 15.86 8.68
CA ILE A 219 1.30 15.84 10.14
C ILE A 219 2.81 15.90 10.42
N LEU A 220 3.58 14.99 9.81
CA LEU A 220 5.03 14.87 10.07
C LEU A 220 5.82 16.07 9.54
N GLY A 221 5.30 16.75 8.52
CA GLY A 221 5.91 17.98 8.00
C GLY A 221 5.54 19.25 8.76
N GLY A 222 4.77 19.15 9.85
CA GLY A 222 4.36 20.31 10.65
C GLY A 222 3.24 21.15 10.02
N GLY A 223 2.46 20.56 9.11
CA GLY A 223 1.31 21.21 8.49
C GLY A 223 0.22 21.57 9.50
N SER A 224 -0.46 22.69 9.24
CA SER A 224 -1.64 23.10 9.99
C SER A 224 -2.80 22.12 9.83
N HIS A 225 -3.79 22.20 10.72
CA HIS A 225 -4.99 21.36 10.65
C HIS A 225 -5.69 21.47 9.28
N ASP A 226 -5.79 22.68 8.73
CA ASP A 226 -6.41 22.91 7.42
C ASP A 226 -5.62 22.25 6.29
N GLU A 227 -4.28 22.35 6.31
CA GLU A 227 -3.41 21.70 5.33
C GLU A 227 -3.51 20.17 5.40
N ILE A 228 -3.57 19.61 6.60
CA ILE A 228 -3.76 18.16 6.81
C ILE A 228 -5.10 17.71 6.21
N GLU A 229 -6.19 18.43 6.50
CA GLU A 229 -7.51 18.09 5.96
C GLU A 229 -7.59 18.24 4.43
N LYS A 230 -6.97 19.30 3.89
CA LYS A 230 -6.86 19.54 2.45
C LYS A 230 -6.11 18.40 1.76
N LEU A 231 -4.96 18.00 2.30
CA LEU A 231 -4.17 16.90 1.76
C LEU A 231 -4.85 15.55 1.93
N ARG A 232 -5.55 15.29 3.04
CA ARG A 232 -6.35 14.07 3.21
C ARG A 232 -7.43 13.95 2.13
N ARG A 233 -8.14 15.05 1.83
CA ARG A 233 -9.15 15.08 0.75
C ARG A 233 -8.51 14.88 -0.62
N TYR A 234 -7.41 15.58 -0.91
CA TYR A 234 -6.64 15.39 -2.13
C TYR A 234 -6.24 13.92 -2.32
N GLY A 235 -5.57 13.33 -1.33
CA GLY A 235 -5.13 11.94 -1.38
C GLY A 235 -6.29 10.97 -1.55
N SER A 236 -7.41 11.20 -0.85
CA SER A 236 -8.63 10.40 -1.03
C SER A 236 -9.14 10.42 -2.48
N ILE A 237 -9.16 11.59 -3.12
CA ILE A 237 -9.61 11.72 -4.50
C ILE A 237 -8.61 11.08 -5.47
N ALA A 238 -7.30 11.28 -5.25
CA ALA A 238 -6.25 10.65 -6.04
C ALA A 238 -6.33 9.12 -5.98
N GLY A 239 -6.55 8.55 -4.79
CA GLY A 239 -6.74 7.12 -4.61
C GLY A 239 -7.96 6.56 -5.36
N LYS A 240 -9.07 7.32 -5.43
CA LYS A 240 -10.25 6.95 -6.24
C LYS A 240 -9.93 6.95 -7.73
N ILE A 241 -9.25 7.98 -8.23
CA ILE A 241 -8.84 8.07 -9.64
C ILE A 241 -7.97 6.87 -10.01
N GLN A 242 -6.97 6.54 -9.19
CA GLN A 242 -6.09 5.40 -9.46
C GLN A 242 -6.81 4.05 -9.40
N GLY A 243 -7.76 3.88 -8.48
CA GLY A 243 -8.61 2.68 -8.46
C GLY A 243 -9.40 2.55 -9.76
N LEU A 244 -10.10 3.61 -10.14
CA LEU A 244 -10.89 3.64 -11.37
C LEU A 244 -10.04 3.36 -12.62
N LEU A 245 -8.86 3.99 -12.73
CA LEU A 245 -7.94 3.79 -13.84
C LEU A 245 -7.37 2.36 -13.91
N SER A 246 -7.19 1.69 -12.76
CA SER A 246 -6.69 0.31 -12.74
C SER A 246 -7.69 -0.72 -13.27
N GLU A 247 -8.97 -0.34 -13.38
CA GLU A 247 -10.08 -1.17 -13.89
C GLU A 247 -10.52 -0.81 -15.32
N MET A 248 -10.00 0.29 -15.88
CA MET A 248 -10.42 0.73 -17.21
C MET A 248 -9.84 -0.19 -18.28
N ASP A 249 -10.73 -0.91 -18.97
CA ASP A 249 -10.43 -1.45 -20.30
C ASP A 249 -10.45 -0.32 -21.34
N ARG A 250 -9.83 -0.54 -22.51
CA ARG A 250 -9.56 0.49 -23.53
C ARG A 250 -10.80 1.22 -24.11
N ASN A 251 -12.02 0.98 -23.64
CA ASN A 251 -13.25 1.41 -24.29
C ASN A 251 -14.35 2.00 -23.36
N GLU A 252 -13.98 2.64 -22.24
CA GLU A 252 -14.96 3.18 -21.27
C GLU A 252 -14.90 4.72 -21.12
N GLY A 253 -15.45 5.44 -22.11
CA GLY A 253 -15.48 6.92 -22.11
C GLY A 253 -16.24 7.56 -20.94
N SER A 254 -17.18 6.86 -20.30
CA SER A 254 -17.93 7.35 -19.12
C SER A 254 -17.06 7.40 -17.86
N LYS A 255 -16.18 6.42 -17.63
CA LYS A 255 -15.24 6.40 -16.51
C LYS A 255 -14.21 7.54 -16.64
N MET A 256 -13.77 7.83 -17.87
CA MET A 256 -12.86 8.94 -18.14
C MET A 256 -13.44 10.30 -17.71
N GLN A 257 -14.71 10.58 -18.03
CA GLN A 257 -15.38 11.82 -17.61
C GLN A 257 -15.52 11.94 -16.09
N ILE A 258 -15.71 10.81 -15.39
CA ILE A 258 -15.75 10.79 -13.92
C ILE A 258 -14.36 11.11 -13.35
N ALA A 259 -13.32 10.49 -13.89
CA ALA A 259 -11.94 10.73 -13.47
C ALA A 259 -11.52 12.19 -13.69
N GLU A 260 -11.89 12.81 -14.81
CA GLU A 260 -11.64 14.23 -15.07
C GLU A 260 -12.32 15.15 -14.04
N LYS A 261 -13.59 14.88 -13.70
CA LYS A 261 -14.30 15.63 -12.64
C LYS A 261 -13.61 15.50 -11.29
N TRP A 262 -13.13 14.30 -10.95
CA TRP A 262 -12.38 14.08 -9.71
C TRP A 262 -11.02 14.76 -9.73
N ARG A 263 -10.32 14.75 -10.87
CA ARG A 263 -9.06 15.49 -11.03
C ARG A 263 -9.26 16.97 -10.71
N ASP A 264 -10.30 17.60 -11.26
CA ASP A 264 -10.55 19.02 -11.02
C ASP A 264 -10.87 19.30 -9.54
N LEU A 265 -11.57 18.40 -8.85
CA LEU A 265 -11.78 18.49 -7.40
C LEU A 265 -10.47 18.33 -6.61
N ALA A 266 -9.59 17.41 -7.02
CA ALA A 266 -8.30 17.22 -6.37
C ALA A 266 -7.42 18.47 -6.53
N LEU A 267 -7.35 19.06 -7.73
CA LEU A 267 -6.54 20.25 -7.98
C LEU A 267 -6.99 21.46 -7.15
N LYS A 268 -8.30 21.61 -6.91
CA LYS A 268 -8.84 22.65 -6.01
C LYS A 268 -8.36 22.52 -4.56
N GLU A 269 -8.09 21.30 -4.09
CA GLU A 269 -7.54 21.13 -2.74
C GLU A 269 -6.06 21.55 -2.69
N LEU A 270 -5.34 21.52 -3.82
CA LEU A 270 -3.94 21.96 -3.94
C LEU A 270 -3.79 23.48 -4.11
N GLU A 271 -4.81 24.20 -4.60
CA GLU A 271 -4.81 25.68 -4.74
C GLU A 271 -4.54 26.42 -3.41
N TYR A 272 -4.72 25.73 -2.28
CA TYR A 272 -4.43 26.27 -0.95
C TYR A 272 -2.92 26.45 -0.69
N PHE A 273 -2.07 25.70 -1.38
CA PHE A 273 -0.62 25.70 -1.16
C PHE A 273 0.07 26.62 -2.17
N ASP A 274 1.14 27.32 -1.77
CA ASP A 274 1.90 28.24 -2.64
C ASP A 274 3.32 27.70 -2.91
N SER A 275 3.39 26.44 -3.37
CA SER A 275 4.64 25.69 -3.48
C SER A 275 4.91 25.17 -4.89
N LYS A 276 6.17 25.32 -5.35
CA LYS A 276 6.67 24.69 -6.59
C LYS A 276 6.50 23.16 -6.60
N LYS A 277 6.35 22.53 -5.43
CA LYS A 277 6.12 21.08 -5.28
C LYS A 277 4.70 20.65 -5.69
N ILE A 278 3.76 21.59 -5.86
CA ILE A 278 2.42 21.30 -6.40
C ILE A 278 2.50 20.66 -7.78
N GLU A 279 3.41 21.12 -8.63
CA GLU A 279 3.53 20.59 -10.00
C GLU A 279 3.83 19.09 -9.96
N GLN A 280 4.72 18.64 -9.09
CA GLN A 280 5.05 17.22 -8.91
C GLN A 280 3.86 16.43 -8.36
N ILE A 281 3.20 16.92 -7.31
CA ILE A 281 2.07 16.22 -6.68
C ILE A 281 0.88 16.13 -7.63
N SER A 282 0.55 17.21 -8.36
CA SER A 282 -0.56 17.27 -9.31
C SER A 282 -0.50 16.19 -10.40
N THR A 283 0.68 15.65 -10.67
CA THR A 283 0.88 14.60 -11.68
C THR A 283 0.20 13.29 -11.30
N LEU A 284 -0.04 13.06 -10.00
CA LEU A 284 -0.68 11.86 -9.48
C LEU A 284 -2.14 11.70 -9.90
N VAL A 285 -2.79 12.80 -10.26
CA VAL A 285 -4.19 12.86 -10.70
C VAL A 285 -4.32 13.13 -12.20
N ARG A 286 -3.24 12.97 -12.98
CA ARG A 286 -3.33 13.03 -14.43
C ARG A 286 -4.14 11.83 -14.94
N VAL A 287 -5.12 12.14 -15.77
CA VAL A 287 -6.08 11.19 -16.38
C VAL A 287 -5.92 11.30 -17.90
#